data_AF-A0A094LMN2-F1
#
_entry.id   AF-A0A094LMN2-F1
#
_cell.length_a   1.000
_cell.length_b   1.000
_cell.length_c   1.000
_cell.angle_alpha   90.00
_cell.angle_beta   90.00
_cell.angle_gamma   90.00
#
_symmetry.space_group_name_H-M   'P 1'
#
loop_
_entity.id
_entity.type
_entity.pdbx_description
1 polymer ?
#
loop_
_entity_poly.entity_id
_entity_poly.type
_entity_poly.pdbx_seq_one_letter_code
_entity_poly.pdbx_strand_id
1 'polypeptide(L)'
;MQKEQAEVSKKYRYTKQLVRIAIENGYTNADVAVKAGLSAKSISQVSRWRNGEALATERQMRALVNEFGHLLKRKMEHLFYRLDENNRLSFYLLSGETLLKHITKIRNDDGKSVSVRRTIIIRCDDIFAAIYQQRLGYDRRYQINVDDLANSDNEDANWTSTNIEKFEDPQRMVDTILHTISTYDIPRLNVLNEQVITAYKVRQTLLKAGFATADIRTLDISTTSDDNE
;
A
#
# COMPACT_ATOMS: atom_id res chain seq x y z
N MET A 1 -24.07 32.40 -0.05
CA MET A 1 -23.12 32.88 -1.08
C MET A 1 -21.64 32.60 -0.81
N GLN A 2 -21.13 32.61 0.44
CA GLN A 2 -19.69 32.39 0.70
C GLN A 2 -19.22 30.92 0.64
N LYS A 3 -20.06 29.93 0.96
CA LYS A 3 -19.70 28.50 0.89
C LYS A 3 -19.53 27.97 -0.54
N GLU A 4 -20.23 28.56 -1.51
CA GLU A 4 -20.24 28.10 -2.91
C GLU A 4 -18.96 28.51 -3.68
N GLN A 5 -18.33 29.63 -3.30
CA GLN A 5 -17.08 30.07 -3.92
C GLN A 5 -15.84 29.27 -3.44
N ALA A 6 -15.90 28.69 -2.24
CA ALA A 6 -14.81 27.90 -1.66
C ALA A 6 -14.61 26.54 -2.37
N GLU A 7 -15.68 25.91 -2.87
CA GLU A 7 -15.57 24.67 -3.64
C GLU A 7 -15.01 24.88 -5.06
N VAL A 8 -15.22 26.06 -5.65
CA VAL A 8 -14.81 26.33 -7.04
C VAL A 8 -13.30 26.55 -7.18
N SER A 9 -12.62 27.00 -6.12
CA SER A 9 -11.19 27.35 -6.15
C SER A 9 -10.26 26.21 -5.73
N LYS A 10 -10.79 25.15 -5.11
CA LYS A 10 -9.97 24.04 -4.59
C LYS A 10 -9.18 23.39 -5.72
N LYS A 11 -7.86 23.34 -5.56
CA LYS A 11 -6.92 22.77 -6.53
C LYS A 11 -6.89 21.25 -6.43
N TYR A 12 -6.81 20.58 -7.57
CA TYR A 12 -6.71 19.12 -7.63
C TYR A 12 -5.25 18.69 -7.61
N ARG A 13 -4.83 18.01 -6.54
CA ARG A 13 -3.43 17.60 -6.28
C ARG A 13 -2.82 16.77 -7.41
N TYR A 14 -3.61 15.92 -8.06
CA TYR A 14 -3.12 14.98 -9.08
C TYR A 14 -3.30 15.48 -10.52
N THR A 15 -3.43 16.80 -10.72
CA THR A 15 -3.62 17.41 -12.05
C THR A 15 -2.59 16.90 -13.07
N LYS A 16 -1.29 16.96 -12.75
CA LYS A 16 -0.20 16.56 -13.67
C LYS A 16 -0.33 15.10 -14.12
N GLN A 17 -0.56 14.20 -13.17
CA GLN A 17 -0.64 12.76 -13.41
C GLN A 17 -1.87 12.42 -14.26
N LEU A 18 -3.02 13.01 -13.92
CA LEU A 18 -4.25 12.79 -14.64
C LEU A 18 -4.20 13.30 -16.09
N VAL A 19 -3.57 14.46 -16.32
CA VAL A 19 -3.34 15.00 -17.67
C VAL A 19 -2.38 14.12 -18.47
N ARG A 20 -1.33 13.59 -17.85
CA ARG A 20 -0.43 12.63 -18.52
C ARG A 20 -1.13 11.36 -18.95
N ILE A 21 -1.92 10.77 -18.05
CA ILE A 21 -2.72 9.57 -18.33
C ILE A 21 -3.66 9.80 -19.52
N ALA A 22 -4.37 10.94 -19.56
CA ALA A 22 -5.25 11.26 -20.67
C ALA A 22 -4.50 11.29 -22.01
N ILE A 23 -3.32 11.91 -22.03
CA ILE A 23 -2.47 12.00 -23.24
C ILE A 23 -1.92 10.64 -23.65
N GLU A 24 -1.49 9.82 -22.69
CA GLU A 24 -1.07 8.43 -22.93
C GLU A 24 -2.21 7.57 -23.50
N ASN A 25 -3.46 7.93 -23.21
CA ASN A 25 -4.67 7.32 -23.77
C ASN A 25 -5.20 8.04 -25.02
N GLY A 26 -4.33 8.79 -25.71
CA GLY A 26 -4.61 9.36 -27.03
C GLY A 26 -5.21 10.77 -27.05
N TYR A 27 -5.37 11.44 -25.91
CA TYR A 27 -5.87 12.81 -25.89
C TYR A 27 -4.79 13.82 -26.29
N THR A 28 -5.19 14.88 -27.00
CA THR A 28 -4.36 16.07 -27.19
C THR A 28 -4.55 17.09 -26.06
N ASN A 29 -3.66 18.08 -25.97
CA ASN A 29 -3.85 19.18 -25.02
C ASN A 29 -5.17 19.96 -25.26
N ALA A 30 -5.66 19.99 -26.50
CA ALA A 30 -6.93 20.63 -26.82
C ALA A 30 -8.12 19.81 -26.29
N ASP A 31 -8.07 18.48 -26.41
CA ASP A 31 -9.12 17.59 -25.89
C ASP A 31 -9.21 17.67 -24.37
N VAL A 32 -8.05 17.69 -23.70
CA VAL A 32 -7.95 17.88 -22.25
C VAL A 32 -8.53 19.23 -21.83
N ALA A 33 -8.31 20.31 -22.60
CA ALA A 33 -8.88 21.63 -22.30
C ALA A 33 -10.41 21.59 -22.39
N VAL A 34 -10.96 21.00 -23.46
CA VAL A 34 -12.40 20.87 -23.66
C VAL A 34 -13.03 20.05 -22.55
N LYS A 35 -12.43 18.90 -22.20
CA LYS A 35 -12.90 18.05 -21.10
C LYS A 35 -12.82 18.72 -19.74
N ALA A 36 -11.87 19.64 -19.55
CA ALA A 36 -11.77 20.46 -18.36
C ALA A 36 -12.77 21.65 -18.32
N GLY A 37 -13.66 21.76 -19.31
CA GLY A 37 -14.63 22.85 -19.43
C GLY A 37 -13.99 24.18 -19.83
N LEU A 38 -12.87 24.13 -20.55
CA LEU A 38 -12.18 25.29 -21.11
C LEU A 38 -12.33 25.35 -22.64
N SER A 39 -11.93 26.47 -23.23
CA SER A 39 -11.80 26.57 -24.69
C SER A 39 -10.69 25.64 -25.20
N ALA A 40 -10.89 25.03 -26.37
CA ALA A 40 -9.87 24.23 -27.06
C ALA A 40 -8.56 25.02 -27.32
N LYS A 41 -8.61 26.36 -27.32
CA LYS A 41 -7.43 27.24 -27.46
C LYS A 41 -6.57 27.32 -26.19
N SER A 42 -7.06 26.82 -25.05
CA SER A 42 -6.33 26.84 -23.76
C SER A 42 -5.20 25.80 -23.67
N ILE A 43 -4.56 25.46 -24.80
CA ILE A 43 -3.49 24.46 -24.88
C ILE A 43 -2.26 24.82 -24.04
N SER A 44 -1.95 26.12 -23.88
CA SER A 44 -0.84 26.59 -23.07
C SER A 44 -1.08 26.31 -21.58
N GLN A 45 -2.32 26.51 -21.11
CA GLN A 45 -2.72 26.20 -19.74
C GLN A 45 -2.62 24.70 -19.45
N VAL A 46 -3.08 23.85 -20.38
CA VAL A 46 -2.96 22.39 -20.26
C VAL A 46 -1.49 21.94 -20.30
N SER A 47 -0.65 22.59 -21.12
CA SER A 47 0.79 22.31 -21.13
C SER A 47 1.43 22.56 -19.76
N ARG A 48 1.09 23.69 -19.11
CA ARG A 48 1.53 24.00 -17.74
C ARG A 48 1.05 22.95 -16.73
N TRP A 49 -0.18 22.45 -16.88
CA TRP A 49 -0.69 21.35 -16.06
C TRP A 49 0.10 20.04 -16.28
N ARG A 50 0.37 19.68 -17.53
CA ARG A 50 1.15 18.49 -17.92
C ARG A 50 2.59 18.52 -17.38
N ASN A 51 3.20 19.70 -17.34
CA ASN A 51 4.56 19.89 -16.81
C ASN A 51 4.60 19.97 -15.28
N GLY A 52 3.47 20.34 -14.65
CA GLY A 52 3.36 20.53 -13.20
C GLY A 52 3.63 21.97 -12.74
N GLU A 53 3.62 22.92 -13.67
CA GLU A 53 3.83 24.35 -13.42
C GLU A 53 2.57 25.05 -12.89
N ALA A 54 1.42 24.39 -12.98
CA ALA A 54 0.14 24.87 -12.45
C ALA A 54 -0.80 23.71 -12.10
N LEU A 55 -1.72 23.94 -11.16
CA LEU A 55 -2.80 23.01 -10.82
C LEU A 55 -4.15 23.51 -11.33
N ALA A 56 -4.94 22.57 -11.85
CA ALA A 56 -6.34 22.78 -12.19
C ALA A 56 -7.20 22.73 -10.94
N THR A 57 -8.44 23.24 -11.02
CA THR A 57 -9.42 23.08 -9.94
C THR A 57 -10.05 21.69 -9.97
N GLU A 58 -10.61 21.24 -8.85
CA GLU A 58 -11.36 19.98 -8.79
C GLU A 58 -12.51 19.95 -9.80
N ARG A 59 -13.17 21.11 -10.01
CA ARG A 59 -14.21 21.27 -11.04
C ARG A 59 -13.68 20.97 -12.44
N GLN A 60 -12.52 21.53 -12.79
CA GLN A 60 -11.89 21.32 -14.09
C GLN A 60 -11.43 19.88 -14.28
N MET A 61 -11.02 19.19 -13.21
CA MET A 61 -10.52 17.82 -13.32
C MET A 61 -11.62 16.77 -13.27
N ARG A 62 -12.85 17.11 -12.86
CA ARG A 62 -13.95 16.17 -12.62
C ARG A 62 -14.20 15.20 -13.79
N ALA A 63 -14.28 15.71 -15.02
CA ALA A 63 -14.53 14.85 -16.19
C ALA A 63 -13.38 13.85 -16.42
N LEU A 64 -12.13 14.32 -16.31
CA LEU A 64 -10.94 13.48 -16.44
C LEU A 64 -10.83 12.49 -15.26
N VAL A 65 -11.23 12.85 -14.05
CA VAL A 65 -11.23 11.95 -12.88
C VAL A 65 -12.25 10.84 -13.09
N ASN A 66 -13.44 11.15 -13.60
CA ASN A 66 -14.45 10.13 -13.87
C ASN A 66 -13.98 9.13 -14.93
N GLU A 67 -13.27 9.62 -15.95
CA GLU A 67 -12.81 8.80 -17.07
C GLU A 67 -11.52 8.03 -16.73
N PHE A 68 -10.50 8.71 -16.20
CA PHE A 68 -9.15 8.19 -15.99
C PHE A 68 -8.74 8.08 -14.53
N GLY A 69 -9.59 8.46 -13.57
CA GLY A 69 -9.25 8.40 -12.15
C GLY A 69 -8.99 6.99 -11.64
N HIS A 70 -9.51 5.96 -12.32
CA HIS A 70 -9.16 4.58 -12.06
C HIS A 70 -7.70 4.25 -12.44
N LEU A 71 -7.13 4.96 -13.43
CA LEU A 71 -5.73 4.83 -13.87
C LEU A 71 -4.77 5.68 -13.04
N LEU A 72 -5.23 6.74 -12.38
CA LEU A 72 -4.45 7.49 -11.37
C LEU A 72 -3.90 6.57 -10.27
N LYS A 73 -4.54 5.42 -10.06
CA LYS A 73 -4.11 4.39 -9.11
C LYS A 73 -2.84 3.62 -9.54
N ARG A 74 -2.30 3.83 -10.75
CA ARG A 74 -1.04 3.22 -11.25
C ARG A 74 0.08 4.28 -11.27
N LYS A 75 1.26 4.12 -10.68
CA LYS A 75 1.96 3.00 -10.02
C LYS A 75 2.61 3.56 -8.76
N MET A 76 2.20 3.13 -7.57
CA MET A 76 3.03 3.41 -6.39
C MET A 76 4.31 2.60 -6.55
N GLU A 77 5.42 3.31 -6.72
CA GLU A 77 6.75 2.74 -6.73
C GLU A 77 7.21 2.58 -5.28
N HIS A 78 7.58 1.37 -4.93
CA HIS A 78 8.11 1.00 -3.63
C HIS A 78 9.58 0.67 -3.80
N LEU A 79 10.42 1.40 -3.08
CA LEU A 79 11.86 1.11 -3.02
C LEU A 79 12.13 0.29 -1.76
N PHE A 80 12.75 -0.86 -1.95
CA PHE A 80 13.22 -1.73 -0.88
C PHE A 80 14.72 -1.90 -0.97
N TYR A 81 15.36 -2.24 0.15
CA TYR A 81 16.75 -2.66 0.15
C TYR A 81 16.92 -3.98 0.91
N ARG A 82 18.03 -4.65 0.64
CA ARG A 82 18.52 -5.83 1.36
C ARG A 82 20.01 -5.69 1.60
N LEU A 83 20.44 -6.18 2.76
CA LEU A 83 21.85 -6.43 3.07
C LEU A 83 22.13 -7.93 2.85
N ASP A 84 23.19 -8.24 2.13
CA ASP A 84 23.70 -9.62 2.03
C ASP A 84 24.58 -9.97 3.25
N GLU A 85 25.10 -11.20 3.26
CA GLU A 85 25.98 -11.71 4.34
C GLU A 85 27.30 -10.92 4.48
N ASN A 86 27.70 -10.18 3.45
CA ASN A 86 28.89 -9.34 3.41
C ASN A 86 28.56 -7.85 3.63
N ASN A 87 27.35 -7.53 4.12
CA ASN A 87 26.84 -6.17 4.29
C ASN A 87 26.78 -5.35 2.99
N ARG A 88 26.70 -5.98 1.82
CA ARG A 88 26.51 -5.29 0.54
C ARG A 88 25.06 -4.93 0.37
N LEU A 89 24.84 -3.68 -0.01
CA LEU A 89 23.51 -3.11 -0.19
C LEU A 89 22.99 -3.35 -1.61
N SER A 90 21.79 -3.92 -1.72
CA SER A 90 21.06 -4.06 -2.97
C SER A 90 19.70 -3.39 -2.86
N PHE A 91 19.26 -2.73 -3.93
CA PHE A 91 17.98 -2.04 -4.01
C PHE A 91 17.03 -2.72 -4.99
N TYR A 92 15.74 -2.73 -4.66
CA TYR A 92 14.68 -3.36 -5.44
C TYR A 92 13.53 -2.36 -5.60
N LEU A 93 13.12 -2.14 -6.84
CA LEU A 93 11.97 -1.32 -7.18
C LEU A 93 10.78 -2.22 -7.51
N LEU A 94 9.64 -1.96 -6.88
CA LEU A 94 8.39 -2.66 -7.17
C LEU A 94 7.27 -1.65 -7.44
N SER A 95 6.54 -1.83 -8.54
CA SER A 95 5.37 -1.02 -8.86
C SER A 95 4.10 -1.78 -8.50
N GLY A 96 3.25 -1.21 -7.65
CA GLY A 96 1.98 -1.84 -7.31
C GLY A 96 1.21 -1.14 -6.20
N GLU A 97 0.00 -1.60 -5.92
CA GLU A 97 -0.83 -1.10 -4.82
C GLU A 97 -0.46 -1.81 -3.51
N THR A 98 -0.10 -1.07 -2.47
CA THR A 98 0.08 -1.65 -1.15
C THR A 98 -1.27 -2.00 -0.54
N LEU A 99 -1.53 -3.30 -0.39
CA LEU A 99 -2.74 -3.80 0.25
C LEU A 99 -2.60 -3.85 1.77
N LEU A 100 -1.43 -4.25 2.28
CA LEU A 100 -1.17 -4.38 3.71
C LEU A 100 0.26 -3.98 4.05
N LYS A 101 0.43 -3.26 5.16
CA LYS A 101 1.69 -3.18 5.92
C LYS A 101 1.40 -3.65 7.35
N HIS A 102 1.85 -4.85 7.71
CA HIS A 102 1.72 -5.36 9.07
C HIS A 102 3.07 -5.33 9.77
N ILE A 103 3.10 -4.70 10.94
CA ILE A 103 4.28 -4.67 11.80
C ILE A 103 4.05 -5.60 12.99
N THR A 104 4.98 -6.52 13.22
CA THR A 104 5.08 -7.32 14.45
C THR A 104 5.86 -6.53 15.47
N LYS A 105 5.30 -6.42 16.69
CA LYS A 105 5.93 -5.71 17.80
C LYS A 105 6.12 -6.64 19.00
N ILE A 106 7.18 -6.42 19.74
CA ILE A 106 7.46 -7.08 21.03
C ILE A 106 7.63 -6.03 22.12
N ARG A 107 7.69 -6.45 23.38
CA ARG A 107 8.03 -5.56 24.50
C ARG A 107 9.49 -5.74 24.89
N ASN A 108 10.22 -4.65 25.04
CA ASN A 108 11.57 -4.68 25.62
C ASN A 108 11.50 -4.89 27.15
N ASP A 109 12.65 -4.90 27.81
CA ASP A 109 12.75 -5.05 29.28
C ASP A 109 12.03 -3.95 30.05
N ASP A 110 12.03 -2.73 29.52
CA ASP A 110 11.31 -1.58 30.11
C ASP A 110 9.80 -1.60 29.81
N GLY A 111 9.29 -2.66 29.17
CA GLY A 111 7.89 -2.78 28.76
C GLY A 111 7.49 -1.93 27.55
N LYS A 112 8.41 -1.20 26.94
CA LYS A 112 8.17 -0.39 25.73
C LYS A 112 7.96 -1.29 24.51
N SER A 113 7.02 -0.89 23.65
CA SER A 113 6.73 -1.61 22.42
C SER A 113 7.76 -1.30 21.34
N VAL A 114 8.37 -2.34 20.79
CA VAL A 114 9.43 -2.28 19.78
C VAL A 114 8.99 -3.05 18.54
N SER A 115 9.03 -2.41 17.38
CA SER A 115 8.75 -3.02 16.08
C SER A 115 9.96 -3.84 15.60
N VAL A 116 9.76 -5.10 15.20
CA VAL A 116 10.88 -6.01 14.87
C VAL A 116 10.76 -6.69 13.51
N ARG A 117 9.53 -7.01 13.07
CA ARG A 117 9.24 -7.53 11.73
C ARG A 117 8.21 -6.67 11.03
N ARG A 118 8.26 -6.70 9.70
CA ARG A 118 7.25 -6.09 8.85
C ARG A 118 6.95 -7.01 7.68
N THR A 119 5.66 -7.28 7.46
CA THR A 119 5.14 -8.00 6.30
C THR A 119 4.36 -7.00 5.44
N ILE A 120 4.73 -6.87 4.18
CA ILE A 120 4.05 -5.98 3.23
C ILE A 120 3.45 -6.84 2.12
N ILE A 121 2.19 -6.57 1.75
CA ILE A 121 1.55 -7.16 0.58
C ILE A 121 1.34 -6.06 -0.43
N ILE A 122 1.90 -6.24 -1.63
CA ILE A 122 1.71 -5.35 -2.77
C ILE A 122 1.03 -6.13 -3.89
N ARG A 123 -0.04 -5.58 -4.46
CA ARG A 123 -0.65 -6.07 -5.69
C ARG A 123 0.03 -5.43 -6.89
N CYS A 124 0.65 -6.25 -7.72
CA CYS A 124 1.25 -5.85 -8.98
C CYS A 124 0.40 -6.46 -10.11
N ASP A 125 -0.57 -5.69 -10.60
CA ASP A 125 -1.54 -6.17 -11.60
C ASP A 125 -2.30 -7.41 -11.11
N ASP A 126 -2.00 -8.58 -11.65
CA ASP A 126 -2.67 -9.86 -11.33
C ASP A 126 -1.86 -10.75 -10.37
N ILE A 127 -0.69 -10.29 -9.91
CA ILE A 127 0.14 -11.00 -8.94
C ILE A 127 0.23 -10.23 -7.62
N PHE A 128 0.44 -10.96 -6.54
CA PHE A 128 0.75 -10.43 -5.21
C PHE A 128 2.22 -10.63 -4.91
N ALA A 129 2.87 -9.61 -4.35
CA ALA A 129 4.18 -9.70 -3.76
C ALA A 129 4.04 -9.64 -2.23
N ALA A 130 4.56 -10.64 -1.52
CA ALA A 130 4.75 -10.60 -0.08
C ALA A 130 6.22 -10.27 0.21
N ILE A 131 6.46 -9.15 0.89
CA ILE A 131 7.79 -8.66 1.27
C ILE A 131 7.92 -8.82 2.78
N TYR A 132 8.93 -9.59 3.19
CA TYR A 132 9.25 -9.83 4.59
C TYR A 132 10.47 -9.02 4.97
N GLN A 133 10.37 -8.27 6.07
CA GLN A 133 11.39 -7.34 6.49
C GLN A 133 11.69 -7.48 7.97
N GLN A 134 12.93 -7.16 8.31
CA GLN A 134 13.42 -7.03 9.67
C GLN A 134 13.78 -5.58 9.93
N ARG A 135 13.55 -5.10 11.15
CA ARG A 135 14.07 -3.79 11.53
C ARG A 135 15.60 -3.84 11.57
N LEU A 136 16.26 -2.90 10.91
CA LEU A 136 17.72 -2.82 10.91
C LEU A 136 18.21 -2.62 12.36
N GLY A 137 19.29 -3.31 12.72
CA GLY A 137 19.83 -3.32 14.09
C GLY A 137 19.17 -4.34 15.04
N TYR A 138 18.04 -4.95 14.65
CA TYR A 138 17.47 -6.03 15.43
C TYR A 138 18.31 -7.31 15.27
N ASP A 139 18.96 -7.79 16.33
CA ASP A 139 19.58 -9.12 16.40
C ASP A 139 18.77 -10.03 17.34
N ARG A 140 18.48 -11.25 16.88
CA ARG A 140 17.72 -12.26 17.61
C ARG A 140 18.54 -12.88 18.76
N ARG A 141 19.87 -12.75 18.72
CA ARG A 141 20.82 -13.43 19.63
C ARG A 141 21.03 -12.74 20.98
N TYR A 142 20.57 -11.50 21.13
CA TYR A 142 20.85 -10.66 22.30
C TYR A 142 19.57 -10.08 22.90
N GLN A 143 19.67 -9.53 24.11
CA GLN A 143 18.62 -8.66 24.65
C GLN A 143 18.38 -7.49 23.70
N ILE A 144 17.11 -7.09 23.57
CA ILE A 144 16.72 -6.02 22.65
C ILE A 144 17.23 -4.69 23.19
N ASN A 145 18.35 -4.23 22.65
CA ASN A 145 18.83 -2.88 22.87
C ASN A 145 18.13 -1.94 21.88
N VAL A 146 17.32 -1.02 22.40
CA VAL A 146 16.58 -0.06 21.56
C VAL A 146 17.53 0.90 20.86
N ASP A 147 18.70 1.17 21.46
CA ASP A 147 19.70 2.10 20.91
C ASP A 147 20.40 1.53 19.67
N ASP A 148 20.40 0.20 19.51
CA ASP A 148 20.97 -0.46 18.34
C ASP A 148 20.00 -0.47 17.14
N LEU A 149 18.71 -0.16 17.36
CA LEU A 149 17.70 -0.18 16.31
C LEU A 149 17.78 1.06 15.43
N ALA A 150 17.62 0.86 14.12
CA ALA A 150 17.53 1.96 13.18
C ALA A 150 16.35 2.91 13.53
N ASN A 151 16.68 4.20 13.51
CA ASN A 151 15.79 5.31 13.85
C ASN A 151 15.99 6.47 12.87
N SER A 152 15.47 6.31 11.66
CA SER A 152 15.37 7.35 10.64
C SER A 152 13.96 7.96 10.64
N ASP A 153 13.89 9.25 10.29
CA ASP A 153 12.69 9.98 9.93
C ASP A 153 11.97 9.39 8.70
N ASN A 154 12.71 8.75 7.80
CA ASN A 154 12.17 7.90 6.76
C ASN A 154 11.88 6.50 7.33
N GLU A 155 10.62 6.24 7.64
CA GLU A 155 10.21 4.97 8.23
C GLU A 155 10.59 3.76 7.37
N ASP A 156 10.58 3.86 6.03
CA ASP A 156 10.94 2.73 5.16
C ASP A 156 12.45 2.42 5.18
N ALA A 157 13.31 3.40 5.51
CA ALA A 157 14.75 3.21 5.65
C ALA A 157 15.11 2.34 6.87
N ASN A 158 14.21 2.24 7.87
CA ASN A 158 14.43 1.44 9.08
C ASN A 158 14.35 -0.09 8.85
N TRP A 159 13.98 -0.54 7.65
CA TRP A 159 13.62 -1.94 7.37
C TRP A 159 14.45 -2.55 6.24
N THR A 160 15.15 -3.65 6.55
CA THR A 160 15.86 -4.47 5.56
C THR A 160 15.01 -5.65 5.11
N SER A 161 15.00 -5.94 3.82
CA SER A 161 14.21 -7.03 3.23
C SER A 161 14.93 -8.36 3.36
N THR A 162 14.32 -9.31 4.04
CA THR A 162 14.85 -10.66 4.21
C THR A 162 14.40 -11.58 3.10
N ASN A 163 13.17 -11.42 2.60
CA ASN A 163 12.66 -12.19 1.48
C ASN A 163 11.56 -11.42 0.71
N ILE A 164 11.42 -11.72 -0.58
CA ILE A 164 10.35 -11.21 -1.45
C ILE A 164 9.81 -12.39 -2.26
N GLU A 165 8.54 -12.70 -2.07
CA GLU A 165 7.87 -13.82 -2.74
C GLU A 165 6.69 -13.35 -3.58
N LYS A 166 6.41 -14.05 -4.69
CA LYS A 166 5.35 -13.70 -5.63
C LYS A 166 4.30 -14.81 -5.69
N PHE A 167 3.03 -14.42 -5.79
CA PHE A 167 1.91 -15.34 -5.75
C PHE A 167 0.84 -14.90 -6.76
N GLU A 168 0.34 -15.86 -7.53
CA GLU A 168 -0.87 -15.69 -8.34
C GLU A 168 -2.14 -16.04 -7.53
N ASP A 169 -2.03 -17.03 -6.65
CA ASP A 169 -3.12 -17.49 -5.78
C ASP A 169 -3.08 -16.79 -4.40
N PRO A 170 -4.14 -16.03 -4.03
CA PRO A 170 -4.25 -15.42 -2.71
C PRO A 170 -4.22 -16.43 -1.56
N GLN A 171 -4.79 -17.63 -1.72
CA GLN A 171 -4.82 -18.64 -0.66
C GLN A 171 -3.41 -19.13 -0.35
N ARG A 172 -2.64 -19.53 -1.38
CA ARG A 172 -1.23 -19.91 -1.22
C ARG A 172 -0.38 -18.80 -0.61
N MET A 173 -0.63 -17.54 -0.96
CA MET A 173 0.05 -16.40 -0.32
C MET A 173 -0.24 -16.36 1.18
N VAL A 174 -1.51 -16.47 1.57
CA VAL A 174 -1.90 -16.48 2.99
C VAL A 174 -1.22 -17.61 3.74
N ASP A 175 -1.28 -18.84 3.21
CA ASP A 175 -0.69 -20.02 3.85
C ASP A 175 0.83 -19.87 4.02
N THR A 176 1.50 -19.30 3.01
CA THR A 176 2.95 -19.05 3.04
C THR A 176 3.32 -17.97 4.07
N ILE A 177 2.53 -16.89 4.16
CA ILE A 177 2.73 -15.85 5.19
C ILE A 177 2.58 -16.44 6.59
N LEU A 178 1.54 -17.24 6.82
CA LEU A 178 1.29 -17.86 8.13
C LEU A 178 2.36 -18.89 8.50
N HIS A 179 2.79 -19.70 7.53
CA HIS A 179 3.92 -20.60 7.72
C HIS A 179 5.20 -19.83 8.06
N THR A 180 5.50 -18.75 7.34
CA THR A 180 6.66 -17.90 7.62
C THR A 180 6.63 -17.36 9.05
N ILE A 181 5.48 -16.86 9.52
CA ILE A 181 5.31 -16.39 10.90
C ILE A 181 5.48 -17.53 11.90
N SER A 182 5.02 -18.75 11.59
CA SER A 182 5.25 -19.93 12.42
C SER A 182 6.72 -20.26 12.68
N THR A 183 7.59 -19.87 11.75
CA THR A 183 9.04 -20.06 11.87
C THR A 183 9.75 -18.89 12.56
N TYR A 184 9.02 -17.88 13.02
CA TYR A 184 9.61 -16.75 13.72
C TYR A 184 10.21 -17.19 15.06
N ASP A 185 11.52 -17.19 15.09
CA ASP A 185 12.31 -17.27 16.31
C ASP A 185 12.59 -15.85 16.82
N ILE A 186 11.63 -15.30 17.57
CA ILE A 186 11.66 -13.94 18.12
C ILE A 186 11.39 -14.03 19.62
N PRO A 187 12.35 -13.67 20.49
CA PRO A 187 12.14 -13.65 21.93
C PRO A 187 10.93 -12.79 22.31
N ARG A 188 10.11 -13.29 23.25
CA ARG A 188 8.92 -12.62 23.81
C ARG A 188 7.76 -12.44 22.83
N LEU A 189 7.85 -12.97 21.62
CA LEU A 189 6.72 -13.01 20.71
C LEU A 189 5.85 -14.23 21.00
N ASN A 190 4.54 -14.03 21.20
CA ASN A 190 3.59 -15.12 21.11
C ASN A 190 3.25 -15.34 19.63
N VAL A 191 3.88 -16.35 19.04
CA VAL A 191 3.78 -16.65 17.61
C VAL A 191 2.35 -17.00 17.20
N LEU A 192 1.60 -17.73 18.03
CA LEU A 192 0.20 -18.08 17.75
C LEU A 192 -0.68 -16.82 17.66
N ASN A 193 -0.53 -15.90 18.61
CA ASN A 193 -1.27 -14.64 18.58
C ASN A 193 -0.93 -13.83 17.32
N GLU A 194 0.35 -13.75 16.96
CA GLU A 194 0.79 -13.03 15.76
C GLU A 194 0.24 -13.66 14.48
N GLN A 195 0.20 -15.00 14.39
CA GLN A 195 -0.42 -15.71 13.28
C GLN A 195 -1.90 -15.37 13.16
N VAL A 196 -2.67 -15.43 14.25
CA VAL A 196 -4.11 -15.14 14.25
C VAL A 196 -4.37 -13.69 13.82
N ILE A 197 -3.61 -12.74 14.37
CA ILE A 197 -3.72 -11.31 14.02
C ILE A 197 -3.40 -11.10 12.54
N THR A 198 -2.30 -11.67 12.06
CA THR A 198 -1.91 -11.57 10.65
C THR A 198 -2.96 -12.21 9.75
N ALA A 199 -3.39 -13.43 10.07
CA ALA A 199 -4.39 -14.19 9.34
C ALA A 199 -5.66 -13.38 9.12
N TYR A 200 -6.16 -12.76 10.18
CA TYR A 200 -7.34 -11.89 10.13
C TYR A 200 -7.09 -10.66 9.25
N LYS A 201 -5.99 -9.94 9.46
CA LYS A 201 -5.68 -8.70 8.72
C LYS A 201 -5.49 -8.94 7.23
N VAL A 202 -4.77 -10.00 6.86
CA VAL A 202 -4.54 -10.36 5.45
C VAL A 202 -5.87 -10.68 4.77
N ARG A 203 -6.69 -11.54 5.36
CA ARG A 203 -8.01 -11.91 4.80
C ARG A 203 -8.94 -10.71 4.71
N GLN A 204 -9.01 -9.87 5.75
CA GLN A 204 -9.83 -8.67 5.73
C GLN A 204 -9.40 -7.71 4.60
N THR A 205 -8.09 -7.52 4.43
CA THR A 205 -7.54 -6.69 3.35
C THR A 205 -7.87 -7.28 1.98
N LEU A 206 -7.68 -8.59 1.78
CA LEU A 206 -7.99 -9.28 0.52
C LEU A 206 -9.47 -9.15 0.17
N LEU A 207 -10.37 -9.40 1.14
CA LEU A 207 -11.81 -9.22 0.95
C LEU A 207 -12.17 -7.80 0.51
N LYS A 208 -11.60 -6.78 1.16
CA LYS A 208 -11.81 -5.37 0.77
C LYS A 208 -11.28 -5.05 -0.63
N ALA A 209 -10.27 -5.79 -1.09
CA ALA A 209 -9.72 -5.67 -2.44
C ALA A 209 -10.44 -6.56 -3.47
N GLY A 210 -11.49 -7.28 -3.07
CA GLY A 210 -12.30 -8.13 -3.96
C GLY A 210 -11.78 -9.57 -4.11
N PHE A 211 -10.88 -10.02 -3.24
CA PHE A 211 -10.32 -11.37 -3.25
C PHE A 211 -10.80 -12.16 -2.03
N ALA A 212 -11.49 -13.27 -2.26
CA ALA A 212 -11.87 -14.22 -1.21
C ALA A 212 -10.81 -15.32 -1.08
N THR A 213 -10.59 -15.79 0.15
CA THR A 213 -9.81 -17.01 0.44
C THR A 213 -10.78 -18.15 0.74
N ALA A 214 -10.36 -19.39 0.46
CA ALA A 214 -11.25 -20.57 0.48
C ALA A 214 -11.79 -20.92 1.87
N ASP A 215 -11.13 -20.42 2.92
CA ASP A 215 -11.43 -20.71 4.31
C ASP A 215 -12.43 -19.73 4.97
N ILE A 216 -12.91 -18.73 4.24
CA ILE A 216 -13.91 -17.77 4.73
C ILE A 216 -15.31 -18.35 4.56
N ARG A 217 -16.02 -18.54 5.68
CA ARG A 217 -17.41 -19.00 5.69
C ARG A 217 -18.37 -17.82 5.82
N THR A 218 -19.39 -17.76 4.97
CA THR A 218 -20.49 -16.79 5.10
C THR A 218 -21.40 -17.22 6.23
N LEU A 219 -21.67 -16.32 7.18
CA LEU A 219 -22.69 -16.52 8.19
C LEU A 219 -24.02 -16.04 7.63
N ASP A 220 -24.96 -16.97 7.44
CA ASP A 220 -26.34 -16.62 7.10
C ASP A 220 -27.06 -16.17 8.38
N ILE A 221 -27.48 -14.90 8.40
CA ILE A 221 -28.22 -14.31 9.51
C ILE A 221 -29.74 -14.39 9.29
N SER A 222 -30.20 -14.97 8.18
CA SER A 222 -31.62 -15.11 7.85
C SER A 222 -32.26 -16.36 8.45
N THR A 223 -31.45 -17.32 8.91
CA THR A 223 -31.91 -18.44 9.76
C THR A 223 -32.09 -17.96 11.19
N THR A 224 -33.31 -17.52 11.53
CA THR A 224 -33.81 -17.61 12.90
C THR A 224 -33.71 -19.06 13.33
N SER A 225 -32.96 -19.30 14.40
CA SER A 225 -32.98 -20.55 15.15
C SER A 225 -34.38 -20.72 15.75
N ASP A 226 -35.26 -21.40 15.02
CA ASP A 226 -36.39 -22.11 15.59
C ASP A 226 -35.86 -23.42 16.18
N ASP A 227 -35.14 -23.32 17.31
CA ASP A 227 -34.88 -24.46 18.19
C ASP A 227 -35.20 -24.01 19.62
N ASN A 228 -36.50 -23.80 19.85
CA ASN A 228 -37.11 -24.14 21.13
C ASN A 228 -37.49 -25.62 21.04
N GLU A 229 -36.69 -26.50 21.64
CA GLU A 229 -37.15 -27.68 22.39
C GLU A 229 -36.02 -28.25 23.26
#